data_AF-A0A5J9VBY1-F1
#
_entry.id   AF-A0A5J9VBY1-F1
#
_cell.length_a   1.000
_cell.length_b   1.000
_cell.length_c   1.000
_cell.angle_alpha   90.00
_cell.angle_beta   90.00
_cell.angle_gamma   90.00
#
_symmetry.space_group_name_H-M   'P 1'
#
loop_
_entity.id
_entity.type
_entity.pdbx_description
1 polymer ?
#
loop_
_entity_poly.entity_id
_entity_poly.type
_entity_poly.pdbx_seq_one_letter_code
_entity_poly.pdbx_strand_id
1 'polypeptide(L)'
;MIYRSKKWILDNVSPCGLDIGYICSNRFRELLLYKPCEGFFNNLAPILLSPLRWVISKALDTYYSLKLPLRKHGILPSYSAYDAVSTCSFSTAPSNFFDMVESKCIILKEVKSFRFCPSGILINEEEYVHADLVIFATGFEGDLKLKRLFLSRCFQDFFLNASNNMTVPLYRHCIHPHIPQLAVLGYADSFSTLFTSEMMSKWLACLLEGSIGLPTIKEMENDVLKWVEFTKMYRRKPLRWTCIQASNIWYNDQLCKDMGRNPKRKTGFLLEWFQPYGPADYTYM
;
A
#
# COMPACT_ATOMS: atom_id res chain seq x y z
N MET A 1 -14.20 16.60 12.84
CA MET A 1 -13.54 15.36 12.41
C MET A 1 -12.54 14.92 13.47
N ILE A 2 -12.67 13.68 13.95
CA ILE A 2 -11.79 13.11 14.98
C ILE A 2 -10.89 12.06 14.35
N TYR A 3 -9.60 12.04 14.73
CA TYR A 3 -8.64 11.07 14.25
C TYR A 3 -7.66 10.64 15.34
N ARG A 4 -7.09 9.43 15.23
CA ARG A 4 -6.10 8.89 16.17
C ARG A 4 -4.65 9.10 15.74
N SER A 5 -4.43 9.30 14.44
CA SER A 5 -3.10 9.45 13.88
C SER A 5 -3.14 10.35 12.65
N LYS A 6 -2.15 11.23 12.57
CA LYS A 6 -1.93 12.11 11.43
C LYS A 6 -1.50 11.29 10.21
N LYS A 7 -2.03 11.63 9.03
CA LYS A 7 -1.65 11.03 7.75
C LYS A 7 -1.24 12.12 6.78
N TRP A 8 -0.35 11.78 5.85
CA TRP A 8 -0.02 12.69 4.76
C TRP A 8 -1.25 12.87 3.89
N ILE A 9 -1.62 14.12 3.64
CA ILE A 9 -2.59 14.47 2.60
C ILE A 9 -1.76 14.78 1.37
N LEU A 10 -1.98 14.05 0.28
CA LEU A 10 -1.34 14.31 -1.00
C LEU A 10 -2.40 14.87 -1.94
N ASP A 11 -2.23 16.12 -2.34
CA ASP A 11 -2.95 16.69 -3.48
C ASP A 11 -2.16 16.40 -4.77
N ASN A 12 -2.78 16.66 -5.92
CA ASN A 12 -2.36 16.33 -7.29
C ASN A 12 -0.89 15.87 -7.51
N VAL A 13 -0.77 14.79 -8.29
CA VAL A 13 0.32 13.79 -8.43
C VAL A 13 1.64 14.35 -9.03
N SER A 14 1.93 15.65 -8.92
CA SER A 14 3.06 16.27 -9.63
C SER A 14 3.91 17.19 -8.75
N PRO A 15 4.78 16.64 -7.88
CA PRO A 15 5.75 17.45 -7.15
C PRO A 15 6.66 18.23 -8.10
N CYS A 16 6.71 19.56 -7.93
CA CYS A 16 7.49 20.48 -8.79
C CYS A 16 7.17 20.38 -10.30
N GLY A 17 5.93 20.01 -10.67
CA GLY A 17 5.53 19.85 -12.08
C GLY A 17 6.04 18.57 -12.74
N LEU A 18 6.75 17.71 -12.00
CA LEU A 18 7.15 16.38 -12.43
C LEU A 18 6.12 15.37 -11.97
N ASP A 19 5.65 14.51 -12.88
CA ASP A 19 4.81 13.37 -12.52
C ASP A 19 5.49 12.54 -11.41
N ILE A 20 4.78 12.28 -10.31
CA ILE A 20 5.29 11.51 -9.16
C ILE A 20 5.78 10.13 -9.59
N GLY A 21 5.30 9.58 -10.70
CA GLY A 21 5.77 8.34 -11.29
C GLY A 21 7.28 8.35 -11.55
N TYR A 22 7.87 9.51 -11.88
CA TYR A 22 9.32 9.64 -12.07
C TYR A 22 10.10 9.56 -10.75
N ILE A 23 9.42 9.73 -9.62
CA ILE A 23 10.01 9.58 -8.29
C ILE A 23 9.67 8.21 -7.70
N CYS A 24 8.47 7.69 -7.96
CA CYS A 24 7.89 6.59 -7.19
C CYS A 24 7.60 5.32 -8.00
N SER A 25 7.69 5.34 -9.32
CA SER A 25 7.21 4.23 -10.18
C SER A 25 8.15 3.94 -11.35
N ASN A 26 9.46 3.96 -11.13
CA ASN A 26 10.45 3.50 -12.11
C ASN A 26 11.42 2.49 -11.49
N ARG A 27 12.15 1.75 -12.34
CA ARG A 27 13.05 0.67 -11.88
C ARG A 27 14.20 1.19 -11.02
N PHE A 28 14.73 2.38 -11.31
CA PHE A 28 15.80 2.98 -10.51
C PHE A 28 15.35 3.19 -9.07
N ARG A 29 14.12 3.68 -8.85
CA ARG A 29 13.56 3.84 -7.50
C ARG A 29 13.53 2.51 -6.74
N GLU A 30 13.24 1.39 -7.40
CA GLU A 30 13.20 0.09 -6.72
C GLU A 30 14.59 -0.41 -6.29
N LEU A 31 15.69 0.14 -6.81
CA LEU A 31 17.04 -0.11 -6.26
C LEU A 31 17.25 0.51 -4.88
N LEU A 32 16.45 1.52 -4.52
CA LEU A 32 16.49 2.17 -3.21
C LEU A 32 15.79 1.33 -2.12
N LEU A 33 15.17 0.23 -2.51
CA LEU A 33 14.33 -0.61 -1.66
C LEU A 33 14.83 -2.06 -1.71
N TYR A 34 14.84 -2.72 -0.56
CA TYR A 34 14.98 -4.16 -0.46
C TYR A 34 13.85 -4.80 -1.24
N LYS A 35 14.11 -5.84 -2.03
CA LYS A 35 13.05 -6.54 -2.74
C LYS A 35 12.81 -7.90 -2.08
N PRO A 36 11.54 -8.31 -1.95
CA PRO A 36 11.24 -9.64 -1.44
C PRO A 36 11.81 -10.68 -2.42
N CYS A 37 12.33 -11.78 -1.86
CA CYS A 37 12.86 -12.91 -2.62
C CYS A 37 14.13 -12.65 -3.44
N GLU A 38 14.82 -11.52 -3.27
CA GLU A 38 16.15 -11.30 -3.85
C GLU A 38 17.29 -11.82 -2.95
N GLY A 39 18.38 -12.28 -3.58
CA GLY A 39 19.57 -12.76 -2.90
C GLY A 39 20.42 -11.65 -2.25
N PHE A 40 21.39 -12.04 -1.41
CA PHE A 40 22.22 -11.13 -0.61
C PHE A 40 22.84 -9.96 -1.40
N PHE A 41 23.43 -10.24 -2.57
CA PHE A 41 24.11 -9.20 -3.37
C PHE A 41 23.17 -8.11 -3.89
N ASN A 42 21.92 -8.45 -4.22
CA ASN A 42 20.94 -7.48 -4.69
C ASN A 42 20.44 -6.58 -3.54
N ASN A 43 20.60 -7.02 -2.29
CA ASN A 43 20.29 -6.24 -1.09
C ASN A 43 21.40 -5.23 -0.70
N LEU A 44 22.50 -5.15 -1.45
CA LEU A 44 23.54 -4.12 -1.24
C LEU A 44 23.15 -2.76 -1.80
N ALA A 45 22.42 -2.70 -2.91
CA ALA A 45 22.05 -1.44 -3.55
C ALA A 45 21.22 -0.52 -2.64
N PRO A 46 20.20 -1.00 -1.91
CA PRO A 46 19.44 -0.16 -0.97
C PRO A 46 20.29 0.41 0.18
N ILE A 47 21.34 -0.33 0.58
CA ILE A 47 22.28 0.11 1.63
C ILE A 47 23.13 1.26 1.10
N LEU A 48 23.78 1.05 -0.06
CA LEU A 48 24.64 2.04 -0.70
C LEU A 48 23.89 3.31 -1.10
N LEU A 49 22.65 3.16 -1.57
CA LEU A 49 21.81 4.27 -2.03
C LEU A 49 20.92 4.85 -0.92
N SER A 50 21.10 4.43 0.34
CA SER A 50 20.32 4.94 1.47
C SER A 50 20.43 6.47 1.69
N PRO A 51 21.59 7.14 1.45
CA PRO A 51 21.65 8.60 1.53
C PRO A 51 20.79 9.27 0.46
N LEU A 52 20.79 8.73 -0.76
CA LEU A 52 19.97 9.24 -1.86
C LEU A 52 18.47 9.08 -1.53
N ARG A 53 18.07 7.90 -1.01
CA ARG A 53 16.70 7.67 -0.54
C ARG A 53 16.29 8.69 0.53
N TRP A 54 17.18 9.00 1.46
CA TRP A 54 16.93 10.01 2.49
C TRP A 54 16.75 11.41 1.89
N VAL A 55 17.59 11.81 0.92
CA VAL A 55 17.45 13.10 0.21
C VAL A 55 16.10 13.19 -0.50
N ILE A 56 15.71 12.16 -1.26
CA ILE A 56 14.41 12.10 -1.95
C ILE A 56 13.26 12.21 -0.94
N SER A 57 13.35 11.47 0.18
CA SER A 57 12.36 11.52 1.25
C SER A 57 12.21 12.93 1.83
N LYS A 58 13.32 13.63 2.12
CA LYS A 58 13.28 15.00 2.64
C LYS A 58 12.82 16.03 1.63
N ALA A 59 13.15 15.86 0.36
CA ALA A 59 12.64 16.72 -0.71
C ALA A 59 11.10 16.63 -0.79
N LEU A 60 10.54 15.42 -0.76
CA LEU A 60 9.09 15.20 -0.76
C LEU A 60 8.41 15.75 0.51
N ASP A 61 8.97 15.47 1.70
CA ASP A 61 8.46 16.01 2.96
C ASP A 61 8.37 17.55 2.90
N THR A 62 9.45 18.18 2.42
CA THR A 62 9.56 19.64 2.31
C THR A 62 8.53 20.17 1.33
N TYR A 63 8.47 19.60 0.12
CA TYR A 63 7.52 20.02 -0.92
C TYR A 63 6.07 19.99 -0.42
N TYR A 64 5.60 18.85 0.10
CA TYR A 64 4.21 18.75 0.56
C TYR A 64 3.94 19.61 1.79
N SER A 65 4.93 19.80 2.66
CA SER A 65 4.77 20.67 3.84
C SER A 65 4.72 22.17 3.51
N LEU A 66 5.29 22.58 2.36
CA LEU A 66 5.22 23.95 1.86
C LEU A 66 3.95 24.19 1.04
N LYS A 67 3.54 23.19 0.24
CA LYS A 67 2.35 23.28 -0.61
C LYS A 67 1.05 23.27 0.19
N LEU A 68 0.98 22.44 1.24
CA LEU A 68 -0.23 22.24 2.03
C LEU A 68 -0.06 22.81 3.45
N PRO A 69 -1.12 23.42 4.02
CA PRO A 69 -1.06 24.03 5.36
C PRO A 69 -1.09 22.99 6.51
N LEU A 70 -0.45 21.83 6.34
CA LEU A 70 -0.44 20.74 7.33
C LEU A 70 0.15 21.19 8.68
N ARG A 71 1.20 22.01 8.64
CA ARG A 71 1.84 22.58 9.85
C ARG A 71 0.92 23.58 10.55
N LYS A 72 0.30 24.48 9.78
CA LYS A 72 -0.65 25.49 10.27
C LYS A 72 -1.79 24.85 11.07
N HIS A 73 -2.28 23.71 10.60
CA HIS A 73 -3.37 22.98 11.25
C HIS A 73 -2.91 21.85 12.19
N GLY A 74 -1.61 21.74 12.49
CA GLY A 74 -1.09 20.75 13.42
C GLY A 74 -1.24 19.28 12.98
N ILE A 75 -1.54 19.02 11.71
CA ILE A 75 -1.78 17.68 11.15
C ILE A 75 -0.58 17.09 10.39
N LEU A 76 0.59 17.72 10.47
CA LEU A 76 1.81 17.15 9.87
C LEU A 76 2.18 15.81 10.54
N PRO A 77 2.30 14.71 9.78
CA PRO A 77 2.67 13.40 10.33
C PRO A 77 4.14 13.32 10.80
N SER A 78 4.44 12.36 11.69
CA SER A 78 5.79 12.12 12.19
C SER A 78 6.66 11.23 11.28
N TYR A 79 6.09 10.67 10.22
CA TYR A 79 6.77 9.84 9.23
C TYR A 79 6.90 10.57 7.89
N SER A 80 7.73 10.06 6.97
CA SER A 80 7.98 10.76 5.71
C SER A 80 6.85 10.55 4.69
N ALA A 81 6.65 11.52 3.81
CA ALA A 81 5.74 11.43 2.66
C ALA A 81 6.17 10.30 1.71
N TYR A 82 7.48 10.04 1.58
CA TYR A 82 8.01 8.92 0.82
C TYR A 82 7.53 7.56 1.37
N ASP A 83 7.58 7.38 2.70
CA ASP A 83 7.07 6.16 3.34
C ASP A 83 5.55 6.07 3.20
N ALA A 84 4.85 7.21 3.28
CA ALA A 84 3.41 7.28 3.07
C ALA A 84 3.02 6.76 1.67
N VAL A 85 3.68 7.26 0.63
CA VAL A 85 3.49 6.81 -0.75
C VAL A 85 3.85 5.33 -0.90
N SER A 86 5.02 4.92 -0.41
CA SER A 86 5.52 3.55 -0.60
C SER A 86 4.62 2.50 0.07
N THR A 87 3.94 2.86 1.17
CA THR A 87 3.08 1.94 1.93
C THR A 87 1.58 2.16 1.70
N CYS A 88 1.22 3.01 0.74
CA CYS A 88 -0.14 3.48 0.51
C CYS A 88 -0.81 4.08 1.78
N SER A 89 -0.02 4.64 2.70
CA SER A 89 -0.46 5.22 3.98
C SER A 89 -0.63 6.74 3.91
N PHE A 90 -1.27 7.22 2.86
CA PHE A 90 -1.62 8.63 2.67
C PHE A 90 -3.13 8.79 2.50
N SER A 91 -3.59 10.00 2.32
CA SER A 91 -4.99 10.34 2.06
C SER A 91 -5.05 11.42 1.00
N THR A 92 -6.16 11.47 0.27
CA THR A 92 -6.49 12.59 -0.61
C THR A 92 -7.57 13.41 0.07
N ALA A 93 -7.53 14.72 -0.12
CA ALA A 93 -8.54 15.62 0.41
C ALA A 93 -9.25 16.32 -0.76
N PRO A 94 -10.57 16.59 -0.66
CA PRO A 94 -11.25 17.50 -1.58
C PRO A 94 -10.56 18.87 -1.65
N SER A 95 -10.68 19.56 -2.78
CA SER A 95 -10.00 20.85 -3.01
C SER A 95 -10.34 21.90 -1.95
N ASN A 96 -11.57 21.93 -1.48
CA ASN A 96 -12.06 22.87 -0.46
C ASN A 96 -11.87 22.39 0.99
N PHE A 97 -11.16 21.28 1.23
CA PHE A 97 -11.00 20.72 2.58
C PHE A 97 -10.36 21.71 3.56
N PHE A 98 -9.28 22.37 3.15
CA PHE A 98 -8.60 23.34 4.02
C PHE A 98 -9.42 24.61 4.20
N ASP A 99 -10.15 25.08 3.19
CA ASP A 99 -11.08 26.21 3.32
C ASP A 99 -12.16 25.93 4.38
N MET A 100 -12.67 24.68 4.41
CA MET A 100 -13.62 24.25 5.44
C MET A 100 -13.00 24.14 6.84
N VAL A 101 -11.71 23.82 6.94
CA VAL A 101 -10.99 23.84 8.22
C VAL A 101 -10.76 25.28 8.69
N GLU A 102 -10.39 26.19 7.79
CA GLU A 102 -10.15 27.60 8.10
C GLU A 102 -11.44 28.34 8.49
N SER A 103 -12.55 28.07 7.81
CA SER A 103 -13.88 28.60 8.15
C SER A 103 -14.51 27.94 9.37
N LYS A 104 -13.82 26.98 10.01
CA LYS A 104 -14.28 26.19 11.17
C LYS A 104 -15.51 25.31 10.90
N CYS A 105 -15.91 25.13 9.65
CA CYS A 105 -16.88 24.11 9.25
C CYS A 105 -16.38 22.70 9.57
N ILE A 106 -15.06 22.46 9.51
CA ILE A 106 -14.40 21.23 9.95
C ILE A 106 -13.44 21.55 11.09
N ILE A 107 -13.77 21.08 12.29
CA ILE A 107 -12.86 21.12 13.43
C ILE A 107 -12.08 19.81 13.50
N LEU A 108 -10.75 19.89 13.39
CA LEU A 108 -9.83 18.75 13.46
C LEU A 108 -9.43 18.50 14.92
N LYS A 109 -9.63 17.27 15.41
CA LYS A 109 -9.20 16.87 16.76
C LYS A 109 -8.48 15.53 16.75
N GLU A 110 -7.26 15.54 17.26
CA GLU A 110 -6.52 14.31 17.56
C GLU A 110 -7.01 13.75 18.90
N VAL A 111 -7.61 12.56 18.88
CA VAL A 111 -8.23 11.95 20.06
C VAL A 111 -7.79 10.49 20.16
N LYS A 112 -7.35 10.08 21.35
CA LYS A 112 -6.98 8.67 21.62
C LYS A 112 -8.20 7.83 22.00
N SER A 113 -9.06 8.36 22.86
CA SER A 113 -10.29 7.72 23.31
C SER A 113 -11.43 8.74 23.46
N PHE A 114 -12.64 8.26 23.23
CA PHE A 114 -13.87 9.00 23.50
C PHE A 114 -14.95 8.00 23.93
N ARG A 115 -15.99 8.50 24.59
CA ARG A 115 -17.19 7.73 24.94
C ARG A 115 -18.41 8.38 24.31
N PHE A 116 -19.40 7.57 23.98
CA PHE A 116 -20.70 8.07 23.59
C PHE A 116 -21.49 8.49 24.82
N CYS A 117 -22.27 9.55 24.66
CA CYS A 117 -23.28 10.00 25.61
C CYS A 117 -24.56 10.32 24.82
N PRO A 118 -25.73 10.43 25.49
CA PRO A 118 -27.02 10.53 24.79
C PRO A 118 -27.12 11.65 23.74
N SER A 119 -26.34 12.72 23.89
CA SER A 119 -26.37 13.91 23.05
C SER A 119 -25.07 14.16 22.28
N GLY A 120 -24.14 13.19 22.25
CA GLY A 120 -22.92 13.30 21.47
C GLY A 120 -21.78 12.42 21.97
N ILE A 121 -20.60 13.02 22.14
CA ILE A 121 -19.39 12.33 22.58
C ILE A 121 -18.64 13.09 23.68
N LEU A 122 -18.05 12.35 24.60
CA LEU A 122 -17.13 12.85 25.62
C LEU A 122 -15.70 12.42 25.27
N ILE A 123 -14.84 13.39 24.99
CA ILE A 123 -13.44 13.20 24.59
C ILE A 123 -12.55 13.27 25.84
N ASN A 124 -11.69 12.27 26.03
CA ASN A 124 -10.73 12.17 27.15
C ASN A 124 -11.34 12.44 28.55
N GLU A 125 -12.63 12.18 28.74
CA GLU A 125 -13.38 12.45 29.99
C GLU A 125 -13.48 13.93 30.41
N GLU A 126 -12.99 14.87 29.59
CA GLU A 126 -12.91 16.30 29.94
C GLU A 126 -13.77 17.17 29.01
N GLU A 127 -13.82 16.84 27.72
CA GLU A 127 -14.42 17.71 26.71
C GLU A 127 -15.67 17.07 26.10
N TYR A 128 -16.81 17.70 26.31
CA TYR A 128 -18.07 17.29 25.72
C TYR A 128 -18.28 17.94 24.34
N VAL A 129 -18.62 17.13 23.34
CA VAL A 129 -18.96 17.57 21.98
C VAL A 129 -20.36 17.07 21.64
N HIS A 130 -21.29 18.01 21.47
CA HIS A 130 -22.64 17.72 20.98
C HIS A 130 -22.57 17.17 19.55
N ALA A 131 -23.35 16.13 19.26
CA ALA A 131 -23.43 15.56 17.92
C ALA A 131 -24.79 14.90 17.67
N ASP A 132 -25.48 15.36 16.62
CA ASP A 132 -26.74 14.76 16.16
C ASP A 132 -26.51 13.47 15.34
N LEU A 133 -25.35 13.38 14.67
CA LEU A 133 -24.95 12.23 13.85
C LEU A 133 -23.46 11.93 14.03
N VAL A 134 -23.13 10.65 14.19
CA VAL A 134 -21.75 10.17 14.22
C VAL A 134 -21.52 9.19 13.07
N ILE A 135 -20.61 9.53 12.17
CA ILE A 135 -20.25 8.73 10.99
C ILE A 135 -18.90 8.04 11.24
N PHE A 136 -18.89 6.71 11.22
CA PHE A 136 -17.66 5.91 11.35
C PHE A 136 -16.95 5.75 10.00
N ALA A 137 -16.03 6.67 9.70
CA ALA A 137 -15.13 6.57 8.56
C ALA A 137 -13.84 5.78 8.88
N THR A 138 -13.97 4.62 9.54
CA THR A 138 -12.84 3.86 10.12
C THR A 138 -12.26 2.77 9.21
N GLY A 139 -12.67 2.71 7.94
CA GLY A 139 -12.23 1.70 6.97
C GLY A 139 -12.98 0.37 7.07
N PHE A 140 -12.42 -0.68 6.47
CA PHE A 140 -13.04 -1.99 6.32
C PHE A 140 -12.13 -3.12 6.82
N GLU A 141 -12.72 -4.24 7.23
CA GLU A 141 -12.03 -5.45 7.70
C GLU A 141 -12.01 -6.51 6.59
N GLY A 142 -11.18 -6.29 5.57
CA GLY A 142 -11.11 -7.17 4.38
C GLY A 142 -10.69 -8.61 4.69
N ASP A 143 -9.78 -8.78 5.65
CA ASP A 143 -9.34 -10.06 6.20
C ASP A 143 -10.51 -10.85 6.82
N LEU A 144 -11.32 -10.19 7.65
CA LEU A 144 -12.50 -10.80 8.25
C LEU A 144 -13.59 -11.09 7.22
N LYS A 145 -13.72 -10.24 6.19
CA LYS A 145 -14.63 -10.50 5.06
C LYS A 145 -14.25 -11.79 4.35
N LEU A 146 -12.98 -11.97 3.98
CA LEU A 146 -12.50 -13.20 3.33
C LEU A 146 -12.71 -14.43 4.22
N LYS A 147 -12.37 -14.34 5.51
CA LYS A 147 -12.61 -15.42 6.47
C LYS A 147 -14.09 -15.84 6.49
N ARG A 148 -15.01 -14.88 6.56
CA ARG A 148 -16.46 -15.13 6.64
C ARG A 148 -17.07 -15.71 5.37
N LEU A 149 -16.35 -15.73 4.24
CA LEU A 149 -16.82 -16.41 3.02
C LEU A 149 -16.91 -17.93 3.19
N PHE A 150 -16.10 -18.50 4.10
CA PHE A 150 -16.06 -19.95 4.30
C PHE A 150 -16.99 -20.38 5.43
N LEU A 151 -17.82 -21.39 5.17
CA LEU A 151 -18.61 -22.06 6.21
C LEU A 151 -17.73 -23.00 7.07
N SER A 152 -16.74 -23.66 6.44
CA SER A 152 -15.84 -24.60 7.12
C SER A 152 -14.86 -23.88 8.03
N ARG A 153 -14.78 -24.33 9.30
CA ARG A 153 -13.84 -23.77 10.26
C ARG A 153 -12.39 -23.96 9.86
N CYS A 154 -12.06 -25.11 9.26
CA CYS A 154 -10.72 -25.40 8.77
C CYS A 154 -10.24 -24.33 7.77
N PHE A 155 -11.07 -23.96 6.79
CA PHE A 155 -10.73 -22.89 5.86
C PHE A 155 -10.69 -21.52 6.53
N GLN A 156 -11.59 -21.22 7.47
CA GLN A 156 -11.51 -19.98 8.25
C GLN A 156 -10.18 -19.86 9.02
N ASP A 157 -9.65 -20.97 9.54
CA ASP A 157 -8.42 -21.01 10.33
C ASP A 157 -7.17 -20.74 9.49
N PHE A 158 -7.19 -21.05 8.19
CA PHE A 158 -6.13 -20.65 7.27
C PHE A 158 -5.98 -19.12 7.17
N PHE A 159 -7.07 -18.36 7.35
CA PHE A 159 -7.05 -16.90 7.42
C PHE A 159 -6.82 -16.38 8.85
N LEU A 160 -6.81 -17.23 9.88
CA LEU A 160 -6.61 -16.81 11.28
C LEU A 160 -5.16 -16.47 11.63
N ASN A 161 -4.16 -17.04 10.95
CA ASN A 161 -2.75 -16.69 11.22
C ASN A 161 -2.39 -15.25 10.77
N ALA A 162 -3.31 -14.56 10.08
CA ALA A 162 -3.29 -13.11 9.88
C ALA A 162 -3.52 -12.30 11.17
N SER A 163 -4.09 -12.92 12.22
CA SER A 163 -4.41 -12.27 13.51
C SER A 163 -3.19 -11.79 14.31
N ASN A 164 -1.99 -12.29 14.02
CA ASN A 164 -0.73 -11.72 14.50
C ASN A 164 -0.33 -10.44 13.75
N ASN A 165 -1.30 -9.59 13.39
CA ASN A 165 -1.08 -8.35 12.67
C ASN A 165 -0.41 -8.54 11.28
N MET A 166 -0.64 -9.70 10.66
CA MET A 166 -0.09 -10.06 9.35
C MET A 166 -1.20 -10.03 8.29
N THR A 167 -0.83 -9.65 7.07
CA THR A 167 -1.74 -9.67 5.92
C THR A 167 -2.16 -11.09 5.57
N VAL A 168 -3.27 -11.26 4.85
CA VAL A 168 -3.72 -12.58 4.38
C VAL A 168 -2.61 -13.27 3.55
N PRO A 169 -2.27 -14.55 3.85
CA PRO A 169 -1.13 -15.24 3.26
C PRO A 169 -1.44 -15.75 1.85
N LEU A 170 -1.38 -14.83 0.87
CA LEU A 170 -1.64 -15.15 -0.54
C LEU A 170 -0.33 -15.18 -1.33
N TYR A 171 0.02 -16.33 -1.91
CA TYR A 171 1.08 -16.47 -2.89
C TYR A 171 0.76 -15.64 -4.14
N ARG A 172 1.75 -14.87 -4.61
CA ARG A 172 1.55 -13.81 -5.63
C ARG A 172 0.39 -12.88 -5.31
N HIS A 173 0.03 -12.74 -4.04
CA HIS A 173 -1.16 -12.02 -3.61
C HIS A 173 -2.49 -12.49 -4.25
N CYS A 174 -2.54 -13.72 -4.78
CA CYS A 174 -3.69 -14.30 -5.47
C CYS A 174 -4.16 -15.63 -4.85
N ILE A 175 -3.25 -16.59 -4.63
CA ILE A 175 -3.60 -17.96 -4.27
C ILE A 175 -3.26 -18.25 -2.82
N HIS A 176 -4.18 -18.86 -2.08
CA HIS A 176 -3.86 -19.35 -0.75
C HIS A 176 -3.11 -20.71 -0.83
N PRO A 177 -1.94 -20.89 -0.19
CA PRO A 177 -1.12 -22.10 -0.32
C PRO A 177 -1.88 -23.40 -0.03
N HIS A 178 -2.78 -23.39 0.97
CA HIS A 178 -3.61 -24.53 1.37
C HIS A 178 -4.99 -24.61 0.70
N ILE A 179 -5.33 -23.64 -0.17
CA ILE A 179 -6.59 -23.64 -0.94
C ILE A 179 -6.28 -23.26 -2.41
N PRO A 180 -5.50 -24.08 -3.14
CA PRO A 180 -5.05 -23.73 -4.50
C PRO A 180 -6.21 -23.63 -5.52
N GLN A 181 -7.39 -24.15 -5.19
CA GLN A 181 -8.59 -24.10 -6.04
C GLN A 181 -9.37 -22.78 -5.91
N LEU A 182 -8.87 -21.83 -5.11
CA LEU A 182 -9.48 -20.52 -4.93
C LEU A 182 -8.45 -19.42 -5.21
N ALA A 183 -8.82 -18.49 -6.08
CA ALA A 183 -8.10 -17.26 -6.31
C ALA A 183 -8.83 -16.06 -5.68
N VAL A 184 -8.07 -15.17 -5.05
CA VAL A 184 -8.53 -13.91 -4.48
C VAL A 184 -7.88 -12.77 -5.25
N LEU A 185 -8.67 -11.98 -5.97
CA LEU A 185 -8.21 -10.81 -6.71
C LEU A 185 -8.65 -9.52 -6.00
N GLY A 186 -7.79 -8.50 -6.04
CA GLY A 186 -8.08 -7.18 -5.46
C GLY A 186 -7.90 -7.08 -3.94
N TYR A 187 -7.28 -8.07 -3.29
CA TYR A 187 -6.91 -7.95 -1.87
C TYR A 187 -5.63 -7.12 -1.66
N ALA A 188 -4.66 -7.28 -2.55
CA ALA A 188 -3.48 -6.43 -2.59
C ALA A 188 -3.71 -5.22 -3.49
N ASP A 189 -3.22 -4.08 -3.04
CA ASP A 189 -3.45 -2.79 -3.68
C ASP A 189 -2.14 -2.10 -4.08
N SER A 190 -2.25 -1.10 -4.95
CA SER A 190 -1.16 -0.20 -5.33
C SER A 190 -1.74 1.21 -5.52
N PHE A 191 -1.04 2.12 -6.21
CA PHE A 191 -1.68 3.36 -6.65
C PHE A 191 -2.87 3.13 -7.59
N SER A 192 -2.93 2.00 -8.29
CA SER A 192 -4.06 1.63 -9.14
C SER A 192 -4.44 0.17 -8.91
N THR A 193 -5.52 -0.03 -8.17
CA THR A 193 -6.10 -1.36 -7.93
C THR A 193 -6.48 -2.03 -9.25
N LEU A 194 -6.95 -1.26 -10.23
CA LEU A 194 -7.34 -1.78 -11.55
C LEU A 194 -6.13 -2.40 -12.26
N PHE A 195 -5.01 -1.67 -12.31
CA PHE A 195 -3.78 -2.16 -12.93
C PHE A 195 -3.24 -3.42 -12.24
N THR A 196 -3.16 -3.39 -10.92
CA THR A 196 -2.72 -4.55 -10.13
C THR A 196 -3.63 -5.76 -10.35
N SER A 197 -4.94 -5.57 -10.37
CA SER A 197 -5.91 -6.65 -10.61
C SER A 197 -5.86 -7.19 -12.03
N GLU A 198 -5.60 -6.34 -13.03
CA GLU A 198 -5.43 -6.77 -14.43
C GLU A 198 -4.22 -7.70 -14.56
N MET A 199 -3.07 -7.31 -14.00
CA MET A 199 -1.86 -8.13 -14.03
C MET A 199 -2.04 -9.47 -13.32
N MET A 200 -2.70 -9.47 -12.16
CA MET A 200 -3.05 -10.70 -11.44
C MET A 200 -4.03 -11.57 -12.25
N SER A 201 -4.98 -10.96 -12.96
CA SER A 201 -5.94 -11.70 -13.80
C SER A 201 -5.26 -12.38 -14.98
N LYS A 202 -4.29 -11.71 -15.63
CA LYS A 202 -3.45 -12.30 -16.69
C LYS A 202 -2.68 -13.51 -16.17
N TRP A 203 -2.01 -13.36 -15.03
CA TRP A 203 -1.29 -14.46 -14.38
C TRP A 203 -2.22 -15.63 -14.00
N LEU A 204 -3.40 -15.33 -13.45
CA LEU A 204 -4.40 -16.34 -13.10
C LEU A 204 -4.94 -17.08 -14.33
N ALA A 205 -5.13 -16.39 -15.45
CA ALA A 205 -5.57 -17.02 -16.70
C ALA A 205 -4.55 -18.07 -17.18
N CYS A 206 -3.26 -17.74 -17.15
CA CYS A 206 -2.19 -18.70 -17.45
C CYS A 206 -2.19 -19.88 -16.46
N LEU A 207 -2.47 -19.64 -15.18
CA LEU A 207 -2.57 -20.72 -14.19
C LEU A 207 -3.72 -21.68 -14.49
N LEU A 208 -4.89 -21.15 -14.84
CA LEU A 208 -6.07 -21.94 -15.17
C LEU A 208 -5.93 -22.72 -16.48
N GLU A 209 -5.17 -22.19 -17.43
CA GLU A 209 -4.80 -22.88 -18.67
C GLU A 209 -3.77 -24.02 -18.41
N GLY A 210 -3.06 -23.97 -17.28
CA GLY A 210 -1.99 -24.90 -16.96
C GLY A 210 -0.65 -24.54 -17.62
N SER A 211 -0.52 -23.34 -18.21
CA SER A 211 0.74 -22.85 -18.77
C SER A 211 1.74 -22.44 -17.69
N ILE A 212 1.25 -22.16 -16.47
CA ILE A 212 2.07 -22.01 -15.27
C ILE A 212 1.61 -23.02 -14.20
N GLY A 213 2.56 -23.63 -13.49
CA GLY A 213 2.28 -24.50 -12.36
C GLY A 213 2.47 -23.76 -11.03
N LEU A 214 1.68 -24.11 -10.01
CA LEU A 214 1.98 -23.67 -8.65
C LEU A 214 3.19 -24.43 -8.11
N PRO A 215 4.10 -23.75 -7.39
CA PRO A 215 5.16 -24.43 -6.67
C PRO A 215 4.59 -25.21 -5.47
N THR A 216 5.44 -25.89 -4.72
CA THR A 216 5.00 -26.62 -3.53
C THR A 216 4.41 -25.67 -2.47
N ILE A 217 3.54 -26.19 -1.60
CA ILE A 217 2.95 -25.41 -0.49
C ILE A 217 4.03 -24.70 0.33
N LYS A 218 5.13 -25.40 0.63
CA LYS A 218 6.25 -24.86 1.40
C LYS A 218 6.94 -23.69 0.69
N GLU A 219 7.09 -23.75 -0.63
CA GLU A 219 7.67 -22.66 -1.42
C GLU A 219 6.74 -21.45 -1.46
N MET A 220 5.43 -21.67 -1.62
CA MET A 220 4.43 -20.61 -1.54
C MET A 220 4.41 -19.92 -0.18
N GLU A 221 4.46 -20.69 0.91
CA GLU A 221 4.53 -20.16 2.28
C GLU A 221 5.81 -19.34 2.51
N ASN A 222 6.96 -19.81 2.02
CA ASN A 222 8.22 -19.08 2.12
C ASN A 222 8.18 -17.76 1.34
N ASP A 223 7.57 -17.72 0.16
CA ASP A 223 7.37 -16.48 -0.61
C ASP A 223 6.49 -15.49 0.16
N VAL A 224 5.36 -15.97 0.70
CA VAL A 224 4.46 -15.17 1.54
C VAL A 224 5.19 -14.58 2.75
N LEU A 225 6.02 -15.36 3.45
CA LEU A 225 6.79 -14.89 4.59
C LEU A 225 7.78 -13.78 4.21
N LYS A 226 8.48 -13.92 3.08
CA LYS A 226 9.40 -12.88 2.58
C LYS A 226 8.67 -11.58 2.26
N TRP A 227 7.46 -11.65 1.71
CA TRP A 227 6.61 -10.48 1.48
C TRP A 227 6.13 -9.84 2.78
N VAL A 228 5.80 -10.64 3.79
CA VAL A 228 5.45 -10.15 5.12
C VAL A 228 6.63 -9.43 5.78
N GLU A 229 7.84 -9.99 5.70
CA GLU A 229 9.06 -9.38 6.22
C GLU A 229 9.39 -8.05 5.53
N PHE A 230 9.36 -8.04 4.19
CA PHE A 230 9.50 -6.81 3.41
C PHE A 230 8.50 -5.74 3.85
N THR A 231 7.22 -6.12 4.00
CA THR A 231 6.15 -5.22 4.44
C THR A 231 6.43 -4.65 5.85
N LYS A 232 6.96 -5.46 6.77
CA LYS A 232 7.33 -5.04 8.13
C LYS A 232 8.51 -4.04 8.14
N MET A 233 9.48 -4.18 7.24
CA MET A 233 10.64 -3.25 7.18
C MET A 233 10.23 -1.81 6.86
N TYR A 234 9.24 -1.66 5.98
CA TYR A 234 8.81 -0.34 5.49
C TYR A 234 7.58 0.21 6.22
N ARG A 235 6.91 -0.59 7.05
CA ARG A 235 5.73 -0.17 7.81
C ARG A 235 6.02 -0.04 9.29
N ARG A 236 5.60 1.10 9.85
CA ARG A 236 5.65 1.38 11.30
C ARG A 236 4.48 0.81 12.08
N LYS A 237 3.34 0.58 11.43
CA LYS A 237 2.13 0.02 12.04
C LYS A 237 1.60 -1.12 11.18
N PRO A 238 1.06 -2.18 11.82
CA PRO A 238 0.41 -3.24 11.10
C PRO A 238 -0.84 -2.69 10.41
N LEU A 239 -0.92 -2.93 9.11
CA LEU A 239 -2.08 -2.62 8.30
C LEU A 239 -2.72 -3.95 7.90
N ARG A 240 -4.04 -4.03 8.05
CA ARG A 240 -4.82 -5.24 7.71
C ARG A 240 -4.93 -5.49 6.20
N TRP A 241 -4.28 -4.69 5.37
CA TRP A 241 -4.31 -4.75 3.91
C TRP A 241 -2.91 -4.70 3.32
N THR A 242 -2.72 -5.32 2.17
CA THR A 242 -1.44 -5.41 1.47
C THR A 242 -1.34 -4.29 0.45
N CYS A 243 -0.25 -3.52 0.49
CA CYS A 243 0.09 -2.55 -0.56
C CYS A 243 1.44 -2.94 -1.17
N ILE A 244 1.45 -3.18 -2.47
CA ILE A 244 2.66 -3.56 -3.23
C ILE A 244 3.33 -2.36 -3.92
N GLN A 245 2.86 -1.13 -3.68
CA GLN A 245 3.36 0.07 -4.36
C GLN A 245 4.88 0.27 -4.21
N ALA A 246 5.47 -0.17 -3.09
CA ALA A 246 6.92 -0.14 -2.87
C ALA A 246 7.72 -0.99 -3.87
N SER A 247 7.13 -2.05 -4.40
CA SER A 247 7.80 -3.04 -5.25
C SER A 247 6.89 -3.46 -6.41
N ASN A 248 6.10 -2.54 -6.95
CA ASN A 248 5.08 -2.84 -7.95
C ASN A 248 5.71 -3.35 -9.27
N ILE A 249 6.83 -2.76 -9.70
CA ILE A 249 7.51 -3.20 -10.92
C ILE A 249 8.12 -4.57 -10.68
N TRP A 250 8.84 -4.75 -9.57
CA TRP A 250 9.39 -6.05 -9.18
C TRP A 250 8.31 -7.13 -9.08
N TYR A 251 7.17 -6.83 -8.46
CA TYR A 251 6.05 -7.74 -8.35
C TYR A 251 5.54 -8.15 -9.73
N ASN A 252 5.29 -7.18 -10.61
CA ASN A 252 4.85 -7.46 -11.98
C ASN A 252 5.93 -8.24 -12.74
N ASP A 253 7.21 -7.96 -12.54
CA ASP A 253 8.31 -8.73 -13.14
C ASP A 253 8.25 -10.22 -12.74
N GLN A 254 7.88 -10.54 -11.49
CA GLN A 254 7.70 -11.92 -11.07
C GLN A 254 6.55 -12.58 -11.83
N LEU A 255 5.40 -11.91 -11.94
CA LEU A 255 4.27 -12.43 -12.72
C LEU A 255 4.67 -12.64 -14.19
N CYS A 256 5.45 -11.71 -14.76
CA CYS A 256 5.95 -11.82 -16.12
C CYS A 256 6.82 -13.07 -16.30
N LYS A 257 7.76 -13.29 -15.38
CA LYS A 257 8.68 -14.43 -15.41
C LYS A 257 7.92 -15.75 -15.25
N ASP A 258 6.96 -15.80 -14.33
CA ASP A 258 6.10 -16.97 -14.13
C ASP A 258 5.40 -17.33 -15.45
N MET A 259 4.83 -16.34 -16.15
CA MET A 259 4.19 -16.52 -17.48
C MET A 259 5.17 -16.71 -18.65
N GLY A 260 6.48 -16.85 -18.41
CA GLY A 260 7.48 -17.02 -19.47
C GLY A 260 7.67 -15.79 -20.38
N ARG A 261 7.27 -14.60 -19.92
CA ARG A 261 7.39 -13.34 -20.67
C ARG A 261 8.57 -12.53 -20.17
N ASN A 262 9.21 -11.79 -21.08
CA ASN A 262 10.17 -10.76 -20.69
C ASN A 262 9.48 -9.79 -19.72
N PRO A 263 10.10 -9.33 -18.62
CA PRO A 263 9.54 -8.30 -17.74
C PRO A 263 9.83 -6.85 -18.17
N LYS A 264 10.84 -6.63 -19.02
CA LYS A 264 11.23 -5.30 -19.50
C LYS A 264 10.22 -4.78 -20.52
N ARG A 265 9.84 -3.51 -20.40
CA ARG A 265 8.77 -2.92 -21.23
C ARG A 265 9.21 -1.74 -22.09
N LYS A 266 10.40 -1.21 -21.85
CA LYS A 266 10.86 0.01 -22.50
C LYS A 266 12.11 -0.27 -23.32
N THR A 267 12.16 0.38 -24.47
CA THR A 267 13.29 0.23 -25.39
C THR A 267 14.40 1.19 -25.00
N GLY A 268 15.59 0.66 -24.73
CA GLY A 268 16.77 1.42 -24.36
C GLY A 268 16.97 1.54 -22.85
N PHE A 269 18.25 1.61 -22.45
CA PHE A 269 18.65 1.55 -21.04
C PHE A 269 18.05 2.68 -20.20
N LEU A 270 18.14 3.94 -20.65
CA LEU A 270 17.66 5.08 -19.87
C LEU A 270 16.14 5.06 -19.65
N LEU A 271 15.37 4.75 -20.69
CA LEU A 271 13.91 4.69 -20.58
C LEU A 271 13.49 3.55 -19.65
N GLU A 272 14.11 2.39 -19.79
CA GLU A 272 13.85 1.22 -18.95
C GLU A 272 14.07 1.49 -17.46
N TRP A 273 15.09 2.27 -17.11
CA TRP A 273 15.45 2.52 -15.72
C TRP A 273 14.72 3.70 -15.09
N PHE A 274 14.51 4.79 -15.84
CA PHE A 274 14.08 6.07 -15.27
C PHE A 274 12.66 6.51 -15.67
N GLN A 275 12.09 5.98 -16.76
CA GLN A 275 10.74 6.34 -17.16
C GLN A 275 9.69 5.58 -16.31
N PRO A 276 8.60 6.22 -15.87
CA PRO A 276 7.60 5.58 -15.02
C PRO A 276 6.91 4.41 -15.72
N TYR A 277 6.83 3.28 -15.02
CA TYR A 277 6.06 2.12 -15.41
C TYR A 277 4.58 2.33 -15.09
N GLY A 278 3.72 1.96 -16.02
CA GLY A 278 2.27 2.07 -15.87
C GLY A 278 1.49 1.01 -16.63
N PRO A 279 0.15 1.08 -16.61
CA PRO A 279 -0.71 0.04 -17.19
C PRO A 279 -0.49 -0.16 -18.69
N ALA A 280 -0.27 0.95 -19.42
CA ALA A 280 -0.06 0.93 -20.86
C ALA A 280 1.17 0.09 -21.27
N ASP A 281 2.19 -0.01 -20.41
CA ASP A 281 3.36 -0.83 -20.65
C ASP A 281 3.00 -2.32 -20.75
N TYR A 282 1.93 -2.79 -20.10
CA TYR A 282 1.56 -4.21 -20.01
C TYR A 282 0.40 -4.63 -20.93
N THR A 283 0.02 -3.77 -21.89
CA THR A 283 -1.17 -3.98 -22.74
C THR A 283 -1.12 -5.27 -23.55
N TYR A 284 0.01 -5.61 -24.17
CA TYR A 284 0.15 -6.72 -25.13
C TYR A 284 0.80 -7.97 -24.53
N MET A 285 0.48 -8.28 -23.28
CA MET A 285 1.07 -9.38 -22.53
C MET A 285 0.29 -10.68 -22.64
#